data_AF-A0A9D8FP02-F1
#
_entry.id   AF-A0A9D8FP02-F1
#
_cell.length_a   1.000
_cell.length_b   1.000
_cell.length_c   1.000
_cell.angle_alpha   90.00
_cell.angle_beta   90.00
_cell.angle_gamma   90.00
#
_symmetry.space_group_name_H-M   'P 1'
#
loop_
_entity.id
_entity.type
_entity.pdbx_description
1 polymer ?
#
loop_
_entity_poly.entity_id
_entity_poly.type
_entity_poly.pdbx_seq_one_letter_code
_entity_poly.pdbx_strand_id
1 'polypeptide(L)'
;MPGIIDYAKGELKYAVTLREWVHLPLASRFSSQYNVPTILENDINTITLIESLLGAGQGYSNIACILIESGIGSGIILNGHLVRGETGNAGEIGYFDV
;
A
#
# COMPACT_ATOMS: atom_id res chain seq x y z
N MET A 1 2.37 -5.39 -0.05
CA MET A 1 3.81 -5.45 0.31
C MET A 1 4.08 -4.45 1.41
N PRO A 2 4.86 -4.77 2.46
CA PRO A 2 5.25 -3.77 3.45
C PRO A 2 6.20 -2.75 2.82
N GLY A 3 6.08 -1.48 3.24
CA GLY A 3 6.99 -0.40 2.86
C GLY A 3 6.43 0.61 1.87
N ILE A 4 7.31 1.52 1.43
CA ILE A 4 7.00 2.67 0.56
C ILE A 4 7.20 2.26 -0.90
N ILE A 5 6.18 2.52 -1.72
CA ILE A 5 6.16 2.13 -3.14
C ILE A 5 6.20 3.36 -4.04
N ASP A 6 7.03 3.30 -5.08
CA ASP A 6 6.93 4.16 -6.25
C ASP A 6 5.93 3.55 -7.23
N TYR A 7 4.68 4.04 -7.21
CA TYR A 7 3.62 3.49 -8.04
C TYR A 7 3.81 3.77 -9.53
N ALA A 8 4.50 4.85 -9.89
CA ALA A 8 4.78 5.17 -11.29
C ALA A 8 5.79 4.19 -11.91
N LYS A 9 6.74 3.72 -11.10
CA LYS A 9 7.77 2.75 -11.52
C LYS A 9 7.44 1.29 -11.18
N GLY A 10 6.44 1.06 -10.32
CA GLY A 10 6.19 -0.28 -9.76
C GLY A 10 7.37 -0.79 -8.92
N GLU A 11 8.02 0.11 -8.19
CA GLU A 11 9.25 -0.14 -7.43
C GLU A 11 8.97 -0.09 -5.92
N LEU A 12 9.53 -1.03 -5.16
CA LEU A 12 9.66 -0.90 -3.71
C LEU A 12 10.85 0.02 -3.42
N LYS A 13 10.61 1.22 -2.86
CA LYS A 13 11.69 2.15 -2.48
C LYS A 13 12.44 1.61 -1.27
N TYR A 14 11.72 1.25 -0.22
CA TYR A 14 12.26 0.76 1.04
C TYR A 14 11.17 0.11 1.90
N ALA A 15 11.54 -0.88 2.72
CA ALA A 15 10.68 -1.47 3.74
C ALA A 15 11.46 -1.69 5.05
N VAL A 16 10.92 -1.20 6.17
CA VAL A 16 11.58 -1.30 7.49
C VAL A 16 11.79 -2.75 7.93
N THR A 17 10.83 -3.62 7.62
CA THR A 17 10.87 -5.05 7.98
C THR A 17 11.78 -5.86 7.06
N LEU A 18 12.08 -5.37 5.86
CA LEU A 18 12.93 -6.02 4.86
C LEU A 18 14.12 -5.11 4.54
N ARG A 19 15.03 -4.92 5.50
CA ARG A 19 16.07 -3.87 5.44
C ARG A 19 17.01 -3.95 4.24
N GLU A 20 17.21 -5.14 3.68
CA GLU A 20 18.05 -5.36 2.49
C GLU A 20 17.31 -5.02 1.17
N TRP A 21 16.01 -4.76 1.24
CA TRP A 21 15.16 -4.49 0.09
C TRP A 21 15.05 -2.98 -0.12
N VAL A 22 15.90 -2.47 -0.99
CA VAL A 22 16.00 -1.04 -1.32
C VAL A 22 16.01 -0.88 -2.84
N HIS A 23 15.18 0.02 -3.37
CA HIS A 23 15.06 0.31 -4.81
C HIS A 23 14.92 -0.95 -5.67
N LEU A 24 13.91 -1.77 -5.38
CA LEU A 24 13.64 -3.01 -6.11
C LEU A 24 12.49 -2.82 -7.12
N PRO A 25 12.74 -2.92 -8.44
CA PRO A 25 11.70 -2.78 -9.46
C PRO A 25 10.89 -4.07 -9.56
N LEU A 26 10.10 -4.38 -8.53
CA LEU A 26 9.41 -5.66 -8.39
C LEU A 26 8.40 -5.87 -9.52
N ALA A 27 7.61 -4.86 -9.88
CA ALA A 27 6.59 -5.03 -10.92
C ALA A 27 7.21 -5.48 -12.25
N SER A 28 8.30 -4.84 -12.70
CA SER A 28 8.95 -5.22 -13.95
C SER A 28 9.64 -6.59 -13.88
N ARG A 29 10.30 -6.91 -12.75
CA ARG A 29 10.91 -8.23 -12.54
C ARG A 29 9.89 -9.37 -12.67
N PHE A 30 8.76 -9.24 -11.99
CA PHE A 30 7.69 -10.23 -12.04
C PHE A 30 7.03 -10.26 -13.42
N SER A 31 6.75 -9.10 -14.03
CA SER A 31 6.20 -9.06 -15.39
C SER A 31 7.10 -9.72 -16.43
N SER A 32 8.42 -9.50 -16.37
CA SER A 32 9.37 -10.13 -17.30
C SER A 32 9.52 -11.63 -17.05
N GLN A 33 9.52 -12.06 -15.79
CA GLN A 33 9.70 -13.48 -15.44
C GLN A 33 8.48 -14.33 -15.79
N TYR A 34 7.27 -13.79 -15.57
CA TYR A 34 6.02 -14.54 -15.72
C TYR A 34 5.21 -14.17 -16.95
N ASN A 35 5.65 -13.17 -17.72
CA ASN A 35 4.97 -12.65 -18.91
C ASN A 35 3.49 -12.26 -18.66
N VAL A 36 3.24 -11.62 -17.52
CA VAL A 36 1.92 -11.13 -17.12
C VAL A 36 1.98 -9.68 -16.62
N PRO A 37 0.92 -8.87 -16.82
CA PRO A 37 0.82 -7.56 -16.20
C PRO A 37 0.91 -7.67 -14.67
N THR A 38 1.80 -6.89 -14.05
CA THR A 38 2.01 -6.90 -12.60
C THR A 38 1.86 -5.48 -12.04
N ILE A 39 1.12 -5.36 -10.94
CA ILE A 39 0.97 -4.13 -10.16
C ILE A 39 1.52 -4.38 -8.76
N LEU A 40 2.24 -3.40 -8.23
CA LEU A 40 2.76 -3.43 -6.86
C LEU A 40 1.93 -2.49 -5.98
N GLU A 41 1.46 -2.98 -4.84
CA GLU A 41 0.66 -2.21 -3.87
C GLU A 41 1.12 -2.45 -2.43
N ASN A 42 0.94 -1.43 -1.59
CA ASN A 42 1.20 -1.49 -0.16
C ASN A 42 0.18 -2.46 0.49
N ASP A 43 0.60 -3.21 1.50
CA ASP A 43 -0.26 -4.22 2.15
C ASP A 43 -1.51 -3.62 2.79
N ILE A 44 -1.38 -2.55 3.58
CA ILE A 44 -2.52 -1.89 4.22
C ILE A 44 -3.45 -1.24 3.19
N ASN A 45 -2.90 -0.66 2.12
CA ASN A 45 -3.71 -0.21 0.98
C ASN A 45 -4.50 -1.37 0.34
N THR A 46 -3.86 -2.52 0.16
CA THR A 46 -4.50 -3.72 -0.41
C THR A 46 -5.63 -4.22 0.50
N ILE A 47 -5.39 -4.26 1.82
CA ILE A 47 -6.41 -4.61 2.82
C ILE A 47 -7.57 -3.63 2.75
N THR A 48 -7.30 -2.33 2.70
CA THR A 48 -8.31 -1.27 2.62
C THR A 48 -9.17 -1.41 1.36
N LEU A 49 -8.55 -1.71 0.22
CA LEU A 49 -9.28 -1.99 -1.03
C LEU A 49 -10.20 -3.21 -0.87
N ILE A 50 -9.71 -4.31 -0.30
CA ILE A 50 -10.52 -5.53 -0.09
C ILE A 50 -11.68 -5.23 0.86
N GLU A 51 -11.45 -4.53 1.97
CA GLU A 51 -12.50 -4.12 2.92
C GLU A 51 -13.56 -3.23 2.26
N SER A 52 -13.17 -2.36 1.33
CA SER A 52 -14.11 -1.52 0.57
C SER A 52 -14.96 -2.30 -0.44
N LEU A 53 -14.44 -3.41 -0.96
CA LEU A 53 -15.11 -4.19 -1.99
C LEU A 53 -15.99 -5.29 -1.41
N LEU A 54 -15.48 -5.99 -0.38
CA LEU A 54 -16.03 -7.25 0.11
C LEU A 54 -16.20 -7.29 1.63
N GLY A 55 -15.73 -6.26 2.34
CA GLY A 55 -15.71 -6.24 3.80
C GLY A 55 -16.58 -5.14 4.41
N ALA A 56 -16.15 -4.65 5.57
CA ALA A 56 -16.91 -3.69 6.37
C ALA A 56 -17.04 -2.31 5.72
N GLY A 57 -16.19 -2.00 4.74
CA GLY A 57 -16.22 -0.76 3.99
C GLY A 57 -17.19 -0.76 2.80
N GLN A 58 -17.85 -1.88 2.50
CA GLN A 58 -18.75 -1.95 1.34
C GLN A 58 -19.89 -0.92 1.42
N GLY A 59 -20.09 -0.18 0.32
CA GLY A 59 -21.12 0.86 0.22
C GLY A 59 -20.70 2.22 0.76
N TYR A 60 -19.51 2.34 1.36
CA TYR A 60 -18.96 3.61 1.81
C TYR A 60 -17.96 4.17 0.80
N SER A 61 -18.09 5.46 0.48
CA SER A 61 -17.17 6.17 -0.41
C SER A 61 -15.97 6.78 0.32
N ASN A 62 -16.01 6.86 1.65
CA ASN A 62 -14.93 7.39 2.47
C ASN A 62 -14.63 6.38 3.57
N ILE A 63 -13.42 5.85 3.59
CA ILE A 63 -13.01 4.77 4.50
C ILE A 63 -11.62 5.10 5.04
N ALA A 64 -11.44 4.92 6.34
CA ALA A 64 -10.13 4.85 6.97
C ALA A 64 -10.01 3.47 7.62
N CYS A 65 -9.08 2.65 7.11
CA CYS A 65 -8.72 1.38 7.70
C CYS A 65 -7.49 1.61 8.59
N ILE A 66 -7.54 1.19 9.85
CA ILE A 66 -6.40 1.24 10.77
C ILE A 66 -6.04 -0.19 11.12
N LEU A 67 -4.80 -0.56 10.83
CA LEU A 67 -4.26 -1.86 11.17
C LEU A 67 -3.30 -1.71 12.36
N ILE A 68 -3.58 -2.44 13.43
CA ILE A 68 -2.77 -2.48 14.65
C ILE A 68 -2.28 -3.92 14.82
N GLU A 69 -0.99 -4.14 14.54
CA GLU A 69 -0.34 -5.44 14.67
C GLU A 69 1.06 -5.29 15.28
N SER A 70 2.11 -5.71 14.57
CA SER A 70 3.51 -5.45 14.95
C SER A 70 3.89 -3.97 14.84
N GLY A 71 3.09 -3.18 14.13
CA GLY A 71 3.17 -1.73 14.03
C GLY A 71 1.78 -1.14 13.81
N ILE A 72 1.73 0.17 13.57
CA ILE A 72 0.49 0.90 13.27
C ILE A 72 0.61 1.48 11.86
N GLY A 73 -0.39 1.22 11.04
CA GLY A 73 -0.54 1.90 9.75
C GLY A 73 -2.01 2.05 9.39
N SER A 74 -2.25 2.78 8.31
CA SER A 74 -3.60 3.02 7.81
C SER A 74 -3.64 3.06 6.30
N GLY A 75 -4.81 2.76 5.75
CA GLY A 75 -5.15 2.97 4.35
C GLY A 75 -6.42 3.79 4.27
N ILE A 76 -6.48 4.66 3.25
CA ILE A 76 -7.51 5.69 3.16
C ILE A 76 -8.14 5.63 1.78
N ILE A 77 -9.48 5.61 1.73
CA ILE A 77 -10.27 5.82 0.52
C ILE A 77 -11.06 7.11 0.71
N LEU A 78 -10.97 8.02 -0.27
CA LEU A 78 -11.76 9.25 -0.33
C LEU A 78 -12.52 9.32 -1.64
N ASN A 79 -13.81 9.62 -1.59
CA ASN A 79 -14.69 9.67 -2.77
C ASN A 79 -14.61 8.40 -3.65
N GLY A 80 -14.43 7.23 -3.05
CA GLY A 80 -14.32 5.94 -3.73
C GLY A 80 -12.93 5.65 -4.32
N HIS A 81 -11.94 6.51 -4.07
CA HIS A 81 -10.58 6.35 -4.58
C HIS A 81 -9.58 6.14 -3.45
N LEU A 82 -8.73 5.11 -3.59
CA LEU A 82 -7.60 4.88 -2.69
C LEU A 82 -6.62 6.06 -2.74
N VAL A 83 -6.27 6.58 -1.58
CA VAL A 83 -5.33 7.69 -1.40
C VAL A 83 -3.95 7.13 -1.06
N ARG A 84 -3.01 7.28 -1.99
CA ARG A 84 -1.60 6.86 -1.83
C ARG A 84 -0.68 7.97 -1.36
N GLY A 85 -1.12 9.23 -1.45
CA GLY A 85 -0.30 10.42 -1.25
C GLY A 85 0.67 10.67 -2.40
N GLU A 86 1.22 11.88 -2.48
CA GLU A 86 2.12 12.31 -3.56
C GLU A 86 3.36 11.40 -3.70
N THR A 87 3.93 11.01 -2.56
CA THR A 87 5.16 10.20 -2.51
C THR A 87 4.94 8.72 -2.26
N GLY A 88 3.67 8.28 -2.19
CA GLY A 88 3.30 6.89 -1.99
C GLY A 88 3.32 6.38 -0.53
N ASN A 89 3.29 7.30 0.43
CA ASN A 89 3.42 7.05 1.87
C ASN A 89 2.25 7.66 2.69
N ALA A 90 1.10 7.91 2.08
CA ALA A 90 -0.09 8.27 2.86
C ALA A 90 -0.47 7.11 3.79
N GLY A 91 -0.91 7.45 5.00
CA GLY A 91 -1.38 6.45 5.96
C GLY A 91 -0.32 5.89 6.92
N GLU A 92 0.91 6.39 6.87
CA GLU A 92 2.01 6.09 7.82
C GLU A 92 1.82 6.76 9.19
N ILE A 93 0.63 6.60 9.79
CA ILE A 93 0.22 7.25 11.05
C ILE A 93 0.99 6.75 12.28
N GLY A 94 1.63 5.58 12.18
CA GLY A 94 2.46 5.02 13.25
C GLY A 94 3.72 5.83 13.55
N TYR A 95 4.06 6.83 12.72
CA TYR A 95 5.19 7.74 12.92
C TYR A 95 4.79 9.10 13.52
N PHE A 96 3.52 9.29 13.87
CA PHE A 96 3.10 10.54 14.51
C PHE A 96 3.56 10.57 15.97
N ASP A 97 4.13 11.70 16.38
CA ASP A 97 4.37 11.97 17.80
C ASP A 97 3.02 12.19 18.50
N VAL A 98 2.84 11.52 19.64
CA VAL A 98 1.62 11.57 20.47
C VAL A 98 1.92 11.99 21.90
#